data_AF-A0A933TNX4-F1
#
_entry.id   AF-A0A933TNX4-F1
#
_cell.length_a   1.000
_cell.length_b   1.000
_cell.length_c   1.000
_cell.angle_alpha   90.00
_cell.angle_beta   90.00
_cell.angle_gamma   90.00
#
_symmetry.space_group_name_H-M   'P 1'
#
loop_
_entity.id
_entity.type
_entity.pdbx_description
1 polymer ?
#
loop_
_entity_poly.entity_id
_entity_poly.type
_entity_poly.pdbx_seq_one_letter_code
_entity_poly.pdbx_strand_id
1 'polypeptide(L)'
;MNRYFVPAILAFAISGLAVTIIAVVVARSPYTHGNLASAAGYTRTKVAYVGEEYAFEGVPLAKPAEAQTGDPVHDGGLLFFRYGCAACHGSSGAGGAVGKDLSDASASKIKAKVRDGPKGMPVFSADALPDADMQKLIAFLQSSQK
;
A
#
# COMPACT_ATOMS: atom_id res chain seq x y z
N MET A 1 1.47 -43.75 -46.21
CA MET A 1 1.43 -42.38 -45.65
C MET A 1 1.93 -42.44 -44.22
N ASN A 2 2.98 -41.71 -43.85
CA ASN A 2 3.63 -41.87 -42.53
C ASN A 2 2.68 -41.38 -41.41
N ARG A 3 2.36 -42.25 -40.45
CA ARG A 3 1.44 -41.94 -39.33
C ARG A 3 1.90 -40.75 -38.46
N TYR A 4 3.17 -40.38 -38.57
CA TYR A 4 3.75 -39.23 -37.87
C TYR A 4 3.69 -37.91 -38.66
N PHE A 5 3.27 -37.95 -39.93
CA PHE A 5 3.29 -36.78 -40.80
C PHE A 5 2.33 -35.68 -40.33
N VAL A 6 1.07 -36.05 -40.05
CA VAL A 6 0.04 -35.12 -39.55
C VAL A 6 0.37 -34.56 -38.16
N PRO A 7 0.73 -35.37 -37.14
CA PRO A 7 1.06 -34.82 -35.82
C PRO A 7 2.34 -33.98 -35.81
N ALA A 8 3.32 -34.27 -36.66
CA ALA A 8 4.51 -33.44 -36.80
C ALA A 8 4.17 -32.05 -37.35
N ILE A 9 3.35 -31.96 -38.40
CA ILE A 9 2.91 -30.68 -38.98
C ILE A 9 2.14 -29.84 -37.94
N LEU A 10 1.26 -30.48 -37.17
CA LEU A 10 0.50 -29.80 -36.11
C LEU A 10 1.41 -29.25 -35.01
N ALA A 11 2.41 -30.01 -34.57
CA ALA A 11 3.38 -29.55 -33.59
C ALA A 11 4.18 -28.35 -34.10
N PHE A 12 4.67 -28.40 -35.35
CA PHE A 12 5.38 -27.27 -35.97
C PHE A 12 4.49 -26.02 -36.10
N ALA A 13 3.23 -26.18 -36.48
CA ALA A 13 2.29 -25.06 -36.59
C ALA A 13 2.02 -24.39 -35.24
N ILE A 14 1.80 -25.19 -34.18
CA ILE A 14 1.55 -24.68 -32.82
C ILE A 14 2.79 -23.97 -32.26
N SER A 15 3.96 -24.59 -32.39
CA SER A 15 5.22 -23.97 -31.93
C SER A 15 5.53 -22.69 -32.71
N GLY A 16 5.31 -22.66 -34.02
CA GLY A 16 5.48 -21.46 -34.84
C GLY A 16 4.55 -20.32 -34.43
N LEU A 17 3.28 -20.63 -34.16
CA LEU A 17 2.31 -19.65 -33.67
C LEU A 17 2.70 -19.10 -32.31
N ALA A 18 3.09 -19.98 -31.36
CA ALA A 18 3.51 -19.57 -30.02
C ALA A 18 4.74 -18.64 -30.06
N VAL A 19 5.76 -18.99 -30.86
CA VAL A 19 6.96 -18.16 -31.04
C VAL A 19 6.61 -16.82 -31.65
N THR A 20 5.73 -16.80 -32.66
CA THR A 20 5.27 -15.56 -33.30
C THR A 20 4.52 -14.67 -32.31
N ILE A 21 3.62 -15.24 -31.49
CA ILE A 21 2.89 -14.49 -30.47
C ILE A 21 3.85 -13.92 -29.42
N ILE A 22 4.79 -14.72 -28.92
CA ILE A 22 5.80 -14.26 -27.94
C ILE A 22 6.63 -13.13 -28.55
N ALA A 23 7.11 -13.28 -29.79
CA ALA A 23 7.88 -12.25 -30.48
C ALA A 23 7.07 -10.96 -30.68
N VAL A 24 5.80 -11.06 -31.06
CA VAL A 24 4.91 -9.91 -31.23
C VAL A 24 4.63 -9.23 -29.88
N VAL A 25 4.37 -10.00 -28.82
CA VAL A 25 4.16 -9.45 -27.47
C VAL A 25 5.42 -8.76 -26.98
N VAL A 26 6.61 -9.34 -27.16
CA VAL A 26 7.86 -8.70 -26.74
C VAL A 26 8.17 -7.45 -27.59
N ALA A 27 7.96 -7.51 -28.91
CA ALA A 27 8.27 -6.39 -29.80
C ALA A 27 7.23 -5.26 -29.75
N ARG A 28 5.97 -5.55 -29.43
CA ARG A 28 4.87 -4.57 -29.41
C ARG A 28 4.30 -4.26 -28.04
N SER A 29 4.65 -4.98 -26.98
CA SER A 29 4.21 -4.63 -25.63
C SER A 29 5.08 -3.49 -25.10
N PRO A 30 4.51 -2.28 -24.90
CA PRO A 30 5.23 -1.17 -24.29
C PRO A 30 5.53 -1.38 -22.80
N TYR A 31 5.18 -2.56 -22.24
CA TYR A 31 5.24 -2.87 -20.81
C TYR A 31 6.21 -4.00 -20.42
N THR A 32 6.92 -4.61 -21.38
CA THR A 32 8.05 -5.47 -20.99
C THR A 32 9.24 -4.56 -20.69
N HIS A 33 9.57 -4.40 -19.41
CA HIS A 33 10.58 -3.47 -18.85
C HIS A 33 12.04 -3.75 -19.28
N GLY A 34 12.28 -4.36 -20.44
CA GLY A 34 13.60 -4.82 -20.89
C GLY A 34 14.35 -3.86 -21.81
N ASN A 35 13.70 -2.86 -22.43
CA ASN A 35 14.41 -1.94 -23.32
C ASN A 35 14.98 -0.73 -22.55
N LEU A 36 16.18 -0.90 -22.00
CA LEU A 36 16.96 0.17 -21.37
C LEU A 36 17.72 1.05 -22.37
N ALA A 37 17.68 0.72 -23.67
CA ALA A 37 18.59 1.31 -24.66
C ALA A 37 18.07 2.59 -25.33
N SER A 38 16.78 2.91 -25.26
CA SER A 38 16.23 4.12 -25.91
C SER A 38 15.72 5.15 -24.90
N ALA A 39 16.64 5.95 -24.36
CA ALA A 39 16.33 7.07 -23.46
C ALA A 39 15.58 8.23 -24.14
N ALA A 40 15.50 8.25 -25.48
CA ALA A 40 15.04 9.42 -26.24
C ALA A 40 13.52 9.56 -26.41
N GLY A 41 12.72 8.56 -26.03
CA GLY A 41 11.25 8.60 -26.24
C GLY A 41 10.41 8.00 -25.13
N TYR A 42 11.03 7.57 -24.04
CA TYR A 42 10.33 6.92 -22.93
C TYR A 42 10.38 7.82 -21.70
N THR A 43 9.38 8.69 -21.55
CA THR A 43 9.17 9.45 -20.32
C THR A 43 8.71 8.49 -19.24
N ARG A 44 9.65 7.88 -18.51
CA ARG A 44 9.29 7.19 -17.26
C ARG A 44 8.65 8.21 -16.34
N THR A 45 7.46 7.91 -15.84
CA THR A 45 6.96 8.57 -14.63
C THR A 45 8.00 8.35 -13.56
N LYS A 46 8.69 9.40 -13.12
CA LYS A 46 9.68 9.30 -12.05
C LYS A 46 8.92 8.96 -10.77
N VAL A 47 8.99 7.70 -10.38
CA VAL A 47 8.31 7.16 -9.18
C VAL A 47 9.04 7.50 -7.88
N ALA A 48 10.30 7.94 -7.97
CA ALA A 48 11.05 8.53 -6.86
C ALA A 48 12.29 9.24 -7.43
N TYR A 49 12.71 10.33 -6.81
CA TYR A 49 14.07 10.85 -6.99
C TYR A 49 14.83 10.63 -5.69
N VAL A 50 16.00 10.02 -5.80
CA VAL A 50 16.88 9.75 -4.66
C VAL A 50 17.70 11.00 -4.39
N GLY A 51 17.56 11.59 -3.20
CA GLY A 51 18.34 12.76 -2.76
C GLY A 51 17.62 14.10 -2.78
N GLU A 52 16.34 14.12 -3.15
CA GLU A 52 15.50 15.33 -3.18
C GLU A 52 14.30 15.14 -2.24
N GLU A 53 14.02 16.12 -1.38
CA GLU A 53 12.82 16.12 -0.54
C GLU A 53 11.63 16.66 -1.36
N TYR A 54 10.65 15.81 -1.66
CA TYR A 54 9.38 16.25 -2.24
C TYR A 54 8.33 16.39 -1.14
N ALA A 55 7.55 17.46 -1.18
CA ALA A 55 6.32 17.54 -0.40
C ALA A 55 5.38 16.43 -0.89
N PHE A 56 5.00 15.52 0.02
CA PHE A 56 4.06 14.45 -0.29
C PHE A 56 2.68 15.05 -0.65
N GLU A 57 2.28 14.93 -1.91
CA GLU A 57 0.97 15.36 -2.44
C GLU A 57 -0.11 14.25 -2.34
N GLY A 58 0.00 13.34 -1.36
CA GLY A 58 -1.13 12.47 -0.98
C GLY A 58 -2.07 13.19 0.00
N VAL A 59 -3.09 12.50 0.53
CA VAL A 59 -3.80 12.99 1.74
C VAL A 59 -2.72 13.32 2.75
N PRO A 60 -2.51 14.60 3.13
CA PRO A 60 -1.34 14.99 3.88
C PRO A 60 -1.28 14.11 5.12
N LEU A 61 -0.18 13.37 5.28
CA LEU A 61 0.11 12.74 6.55
C LEU A 61 0.26 13.90 7.51
N ALA A 62 -0.80 14.21 8.26
CA ALA A 62 -0.91 15.42 9.06
C ALA A 62 0.42 15.65 9.79
N LYS A 63 1.05 16.81 9.68
CA LYS A 63 2.25 17.07 10.48
C LYS A 63 1.87 16.93 11.95
N PRO A 64 2.77 16.48 12.85
CA PRO A 64 2.43 16.40 14.28
C PRO A 64 1.87 17.72 14.82
N ALA A 65 2.34 18.85 14.28
CA ALA A 65 1.87 20.19 14.61
C ALA A 65 0.43 20.48 14.17
N GLU A 66 -0.08 19.81 13.13
CA GLU A 66 -1.46 19.97 12.64
C GLU A 66 -2.46 19.20 13.52
N ALA A 67 -2.00 18.17 14.22
CA ALA A 67 -2.79 17.42 15.22
C ALA A 67 -2.63 18.00 16.64
N GLN A 68 -2.62 19.33 16.74
CA GLN A 68 -2.58 20.07 18.00
C GLN A 68 -3.62 21.20 18.01
N THR A 69 -4.82 20.90 17.53
CA THR A 69 -5.94 21.85 17.49
C THR A 69 -6.57 22.07 18.87
N GLY A 70 -6.29 21.19 19.83
CA GLY A 70 -6.88 21.19 21.17
C GLY A 70 -8.15 20.36 21.27
N ASP A 71 -8.66 19.83 20.15
CA ASP A 71 -9.70 18.80 20.11
C ASP A 71 -9.05 17.42 19.96
N PRO A 72 -9.05 16.58 21.02
CA PRO A 72 -8.42 15.26 20.98
C PRO A 72 -9.02 14.29 19.96
N VAL A 73 -10.31 14.45 19.65
CA VAL A 73 -11.01 13.58 18.68
C VAL A 73 -10.58 13.95 17.27
N HIS A 74 -10.60 15.25 16.95
CA HIS A 74 -10.14 15.75 15.67
C HIS A 74 -8.66 15.44 15.43
N ASP A 75 -7.81 15.79 16.40
CA ASP A 75 -6.37 15.53 16.35
C ASP A 75 -6.08 14.02 16.24
N GLY A 76 -6.84 13.20 16.96
CA GLY A 76 -6.74 11.74 16.89
C GLY A 76 -7.08 11.18 15.51
N GLY A 77 -8.11 11.72 14.85
CA GLY A 77 -8.45 11.34 13.48
C GLY A 77 -7.33 11.65 12.51
N LEU A 78 -6.76 12.85 12.58
CA LEU A 78 -5.61 13.24 11.75
C LEU A 78 -4.41 12.31 11.97
N LEU A 79 -4.07 12.02 13.22
CA LEU A 79 -2.98 11.09 13.56
C LEU A 79 -3.29 9.67 13.06
N PHE A 80 -4.53 9.23 13.12
CA PHE A 80 -4.93 7.89 12.69
C PHE A 80 -4.70 7.67 11.18
N PHE A 81 -4.96 8.69 10.36
CA PHE A 81 -4.58 8.67 8.94
C PHE A 81 -3.07 8.82 8.75
N ARG A 82 -2.44 9.73 9.49
CA ARG A 82 -1.00 10.01 9.41
C ARG A 82 -0.13 8.78 9.67
N TYR A 83 -0.43 8.03 10.73
CA TYR A 83 0.29 6.80 11.07
C TYR A 83 -0.13 5.61 10.20
N GLY A 84 -1.02 5.82 9.23
CA GLY A 84 -1.46 4.80 8.27
C GLY A 84 -2.44 3.77 8.84
N CYS A 85 -2.96 3.98 10.05
CA CYS A 85 -3.86 3.03 10.72
C CYS A 85 -5.11 2.76 9.86
N ALA A 86 -5.62 3.80 9.21
CA ALA A 86 -6.80 3.72 8.33
C ALA A 86 -6.64 2.79 7.13
N ALA A 87 -5.41 2.58 6.65
CA ALA A 87 -5.16 1.71 5.49
C ALA A 87 -5.51 0.24 5.78
N CYS A 88 -5.39 -0.18 7.04
CA CYS A 88 -5.72 -1.55 7.46
C CYS A 88 -7.05 -1.61 8.21
N HIS A 89 -7.33 -0.64 9.09
CA HIS A 89 -8.47 -0.66 10.01
C HIS A 89 -9.67 0.16 9.53
N GLY A 90 -9.66 0.65 8.28
CA GLY A 90 -10.72 1.51 7.74
C GLY A 90 -10.68 2.93 8.31
N SER A 91 -11.33 3.88 7.65
CA SER A 91 -11.26 5.32 7.97
C SER A 91 -11.74 5.68 9.38
N SER A 92 -12.72 4.94 9.92
CA SER A 92 -13.26 5.14 11.27
C SER A 92 -12.73 4.14 12.30
N GLY A 93 -11.82 3.24 11.92
CA GLY A 93 -11.40 2.13 12.77
C GLY A 93 -12.40 0.97 12.85
N ALA A 94 -13.48 1.00 12.06
CA ALA A 94 -14.51 -0.05 11.98
C ALA A 94 -14.03 -1.37 11.35
N GLY A 95 -12.74 -1.47 11.01
CA GLY A 95 -12.14 -2.62 10.36
C GLY A 95 -12.20 -2.56 8.83
N GLY A 96 -11.51 -3.50 8.20
CA GLY A 96 -11.43 -3.64 6.76
C GLY A 96 -10.96 -5.02 6.34
N ALA A 97 -10.52 -5.16 5.08
CA ALA A 97 -10.06 -6.44 4.53
C ALA A 97 -8.77 -6.97 5.21
N VAL A 98 -7.98 -6.08 5.82
CA VAL A 98 -6.69 -6.40 6.42
C VAL A 98 -6.75 -6.36 7.94
N GLY A 99 -7.17 -5.23 8.51
CA GLY A 99 -7.25 -5.01 9.94
C GLY A 99 -8.67 -5.26 10.47
N LYS A 100 -8.77 -5.89 11.65
CA LYS A 100 -10.04 -6.05 12.36
C LYS A 100 -10.63 -4.73 12.84
N ASP A 101 -11.92 -4.77 13.16
CA ASP A 101 -12.61 -3.71 13.87
C ASP A 101 -11.95 -3.40 15.23
N LEU A 102 -11.87 -2.11 15.54
CA LEU A 102 -11.32 -1.52 16.77
C LEU A 102 -12.41 -0.93 17.68
N SER A 103 -13.68 -0.96 17.26
CA SER A 103 -14.83 -0.42 17.99
C SER A 103 -15.00 -1.02 19.38
N ASP A 104 -14.78 -2.32 19.58
CA ASP A 104 -14.94 -2.94 20.90
C ASP A 104 -13.64 -3.03 21.72
N ALA A 105 -12.54 -2.42 21.25
CA ALA A 105 -11.24 -2.56 21.90
C ALA A 105 -11.06 -1.55 23.05
N SER A 106 -10.66 -2.05 24.22
CA SER A 106 -10.30 -1.17 25.35
C SER A 106 -9.04 -0.37 25.04
N ALA A 107 -8.94 0.84 25.60
CA ALA A 107 -7.80 1.74 25.47
C ALA A 107 -6.45 1.06 25.76
N SER A 108 -6.38 0.26 26.83
CA SER A 108 -5.17 -0.48 27.21
C SER A 108 -4.80 -1.54 26.18
N LYS A 109 -5.80 -2.23 25.62
CA LYS A 109 -5.61 -3.26 24.59
C LYS A 109 -5.18 -2.65 23.27
N ILE A 110 -5.74 -1.50 22.89
CA ILE A 110 -5.30 -0.71 21.72
C ILE A 110 -3.83 -0.33 21.90
N LYS A 111 -3.49 0.34 23.00
CA LYS A 111 -2.10 0.76 23.28
C LYS A 111 -1.15 -0.43 23.23
N ALA A 112 -1.44 -1.50 23.97
CA ALA A 112 -0.59 -2.70 23.99
C ALA A 112 -0.38 -3.28 22.59
N LYS A 113 -1.43 -3.38 21.77
CA LYS A 113 -1.33 -3.92 20.42
C LYS A 113 -0.54 -3.02 19.48
N VAL A 114 -0.68 -1.69 19.60
CA VAL A 114 0.11 -0.73 18.81
C VAL A 114 1.60 -0.77 19.17
N ARG A 115 1.93 -1.02 20.45
CA ARG A 115 3.32 -1.25 20.87
C ARG A 115 3.88 -2.60 20.44
N ASP A 116 3.03 -3.62 20.32
CA ASP A 116 3.39 -5.02 20.03
C ASP A 116 3.49 -5.32 18.53
N GLY A 117 2.64 -4.70 17.69
CA GLY A 117 2.65 -4.92 16.23
C GLY A 117 2.27 -6.36 15.80
N PRO A 118 1.10 -6.89 16.18
CA PRO A 118 0.74 -8.28 15.87
C PRO A 118 0.37 -8.50 14.40
N LYS A 119 0.63 -9.72 13.89
CA LYS A 119 0.11 -10.22 12.60
C LYS A 119 0.39 -9.30 11.40
N GLY A 120 1.61 -8.76 11.32
CA GLY A 120 2.03 -7.86 10.23
C GLY A 120 1.65 -6.40 10.42
N MET A 121 1.03 -6.04 11.55
CA MET A 121 0.86 -4.63 11.94
C MET A 121 2.22 -4.03 12.34
N PRO A 122 2.57 -2.82 11.86
CA PRO A 122 3.82 -2.17 12.26
C PRO A 122 3.90 -1.94 13.78
N VAL A 123 5.13 -1.97 14.31
CA VAL A 123 5.42 -1.65 15.71
C VAL A 123 5.60 -0.15 15.85
N PHE A 124 4.90 0.48 16.79
CA PHE A 124 5.07 1.89 17.11
C PHE A 124 5.61 2.06 18.54
N SER A 125 6.90 2.36 18.66
CA SER A 125 7.54 2.66 19.96
C SER A 125 7.04 3.98 20.54
N ALA A 126 7.31 4.21 21.84
CA ALA A 126 6.97 5.48 22.49
C ALA A 126 7.64 6.69 21.83
N ASP A 127 8.80 6.49 21.20
CA ASP A 127 9.50 7.55 20.47
C ASP A 127 8.82 7.88 19.14
N ALA A 128 8.33 6.86 18.42
CA ALA A 128 7.68 7.03 17.13
C ALA A 128 6.22 7.52 17.25
N LEU A 129 5.52 7.06 18.28
CA LEU A 129 4.15 7.46 18.62
C LEU A 129 4.11 7.76 20.13
N PRO A 130 4.27 9.02 20.54
CA PRO A 130 4.22 9.40 21.96
C PRO A 130 2.91 9.03 22.62
N ASP A 131 2.93 8.83 23.94
CA ASP A 131 1.73 8.45 24.69
C ASP A 131 0.62 9.51 24.63
N ALA A 132 0.97 10.79 24.47
CA ALA A 132 0.01 11.87 24.25
C ALA A 132 -0.76 11.68 22.93
N ASP A 133 -0.06 11.32 21.85
CA ASP A 133 -0.68 11.05 20.55
C ASP A 133 -1.49 9.75 20.57
N MET A 134 -1.01 8.73 21.31
CA MET A 134 -1.76 7.50 21.55
C MET A 134 -3.12 7.78 22.21
N GLN A 135 -3.18 8.69 23.18
CA GLN A 135 -4.43 9.06 23.84
C GLN A 135 -5.41 9.73 22.87
N LYS A 136 -4.93 10.59 21.97
CA LYS A 136 -5.75 11.21 20.93
C LYS A 136 -6.32 10.17 19.97
N LEU A 137 -5.49 9.21 19.51
CA LEU A 137 -5.96 8.08 18.69
C LEU A 137 -7.08 7.30 19.38
N ILE A 138 -6.93 7.01 20.68
CA ILE A 138 -7.94 6.31 21.47
C ILE A 138 -9.22 7.16 21.60
N ALA A 139 -9.10 8.46 21.85
CA ALA A 139 -10.24 9.38 21.92
C ALA A 139 -11.02 9.41 20.60
N PHE A 140 -10.32 9.47 19.46
CA PHE A 140 -10.92 9.37 18.13
C PHE A 140 -11.67 8.05 17.93
N LEU A 141 -11.04 6.92 18.24
CA LEU A 141 -11.68 5.61 18.08
C LEU A 141 -12.91 5.46 18.97
N GLN A 142 -12.84 5.91 20.22
CA GLN A 142 -13.97 5.88 21.16
C GLN A 142 -15.12 6.79 20.73
N SER A 143 -14.83 7.94 20.13
CA SER A 143 -15.87 8.83 19.58
C SER A 143 -16.64 8.20 18.41
N SER A 144 -16.02 7.23 17.73
CA SER A 144 -16.53 6.56 16.54
C SER A 144 -17.33 5.28 16.86
N GLN A 145 -17.42 4.87 18.13
CA GLN A 145 -18.10 3.66 18.63
C GLN A 145 -19.62 3.82 18.84
N LYS A 146 -20.27 4.76 18.14
CA LYS A 146 -21.71 5.02 18.31
C LYS A 146 -22.60 4.07 17.52
#